data_AF-A0AAW8G6V6-F1
#
_entry.id   AF-A0AAW8G6V6-F1
#
_cell.length_a   1.000
_cell.length_b   1.000
_cell.length_c   1.000
_cell.angle_alpha   90.00
_cell.angle_beta   90.00
_cell.angle_gamma   90.00
#
_symmetry.space_group_name_H-M   'P 1'
#
loop_
_entity.id
_entity.type
_entity.pdbx_description
1 polymer ?
#
loop_
_entity_poly.entity_id
_entity_poly.type
_entity_poly.pdbx_seq_one_letter_code
_entity_poly.pdbx_strand_id
1 'polypeptide(L)'
;MESKQLNKIIVLLVLTINMSVFSQMKMADIEDKEFSVNLNTEKKSIIKIFENKHYDVFYILDRKKFDFDKKVRNVDLVNIIFFSKKYNKGILALFKQSIENKKKSIYDIRLHTGSAGNYMFIPSMIILDKDFNYEYLLKYYYMPLPPPKSDIYTSGIKIQDNDNRCNIIEIDIKGNILNENIDDILSNTLTISNDKTTKSCDPIVYDIDLKDFFPKKINKNGPVYYKK
;
A
#
# COMPACT_ATOMS: atom_id res chain seq x y z
N MET A 1 -53.55 -6.01 1.36
CA MET A 1 -52.68 -5.25 2.28
C MET A 1 -51.27 -5.88 2.27
N GLU A 2 -50.65 -6.00 1.09
CA GLU A 2 -49.43 -6.83 0.89
C GLU A 2 -48.27 -6.07 0.22
N SER A 3 -48.55 -5.00 -0.51
CA SER A 3 -47.51 -4.20 -1.20
C SER A 3 -46.60 -3.40 -0.25
N LYS A 4 -47.08 -3.03 0.96
CA LYS A 4 -46.27 -2.27 1.93
C LYS A 4 -45.23 -3.13 2.69
N GLN A 5 -45.42 -4.44 2.78
CA GLN A 5 -44.44 -5.33 3.42
C GLN A 5 -43.28 -5.68 2.49
N LEU A 6 -43.56 -5.87 1.19
CA LEU A 6 -42.52 -6.21 0.20
C LEU A 6 -41.46 -5.11 0.07
N ASN A 7 -41.87 -3.84 0.05
CA ASN A 7 -40.94 -2.72 0.03
C ASN A 7 -40.09 -2.59 1.29
N LYS A 8 -40.60 -2.98 2.47
CA LYS A 8 -39.79 -3.00 3.70
C LYS A 8 -38.71 -4.08 3.67
N ILE A 9 -39.02 -5.25 3.10
CA ILE A 9 -38.06 -6.36 2.98
C ILE A 9 -36.96 -6.03 1.96
N ILE A 10 -37.31 -5.44 0.81
CA ILE A 10 -36.34 -5.02 -0.21
C ILE A 10 -35.42 -3.91 0.35
N VAL A 11 -35.97 -2.93 1.07
CA VAL A 11 -35.16 -1.88 1.71
C VAL A 11 -34.27 -2.45 2.81
N LEU A 12 -34.73 -3.46 3.58
CA LEU A 12 -33.88 -4.15 4.56
C LEU A 12 -32.75 -4.93 3.89
N LEU A 13 -33.03 -5.62 2.77
CA LEU A 13 -32.03 -6.40 2.04
C LEU A 13 -30.96 -5.50 1.40
N VAL A 14 -31.35 -4.35 0.84
CA VAL A 14 -30.41 -3.36 0.28
C VAL A 14 -29.60 -2.68 1.39
N LEU A 15 -30.14 -2.52 2.60
CA LEU A 15 -29.39 -2.02 3.77
C LEU A 15 -28.45 -3.08 4.37
N THR A 16 -28.78 -4.37 4.30
CA THR A 16 -27.89 -5.45 4.79
C THR A 16 -26.74 -5.78 3.83
N ILE A 17 -26.80 -5.36 2.56
CA ILE A 17 -25.67 -5.51 1.63
C ILE A 17 -24.54 -4.49 1.93
N ASN A 18 -24.77 -3.51 2.81
CA ASN A 18 -23.80 -2.44 3.11
C ASN A 18 -23.01 -2.59 4.42
N MET A 19 -23.14 -3.69 5.19
CA MET A 19 -22.43 -3.80 6.48
C MET A 19 -21.66 -5.11 6.75
N SER A 20 -21.47 -5.99 5.76
CA SER A 20 -20.83 -7.30 6.01
C SER A 20 -19.76 -7.76 5.03
N VAL A 21 -19.26 -6.92 4.10
CA VAL A 21 -18.30 -7.39 3.08
C VAL A 21 -17.08 -6.48 2.91
N PHE A 22 -16.32 -6.23 3.97
CA PHE A 22 -14.88 -5.88 3.87
C PHE A 22 -14.17 -6.24 5.18
N SER A 23 -14.15 -7.53 5.55
CA SER A 23 -13.18 -7.99 6.57
C SER A 23 -11.77 -8.10 5.99
N GLN A 24 -11.65 -8.03 4.66
CA GLN A 24 -10.41 -8.15 3.90
C GLN A 24 -10.19 -6.85 3.13
N MET A 25 -8.97 -6.34 3.19
CA MET A 25 -8.51 -5.19 2.41
C MET A 25 -7.42 -5.69 1.47
N LYS A 26 -7.46 -5.26 0.21
CA LYS A 26 -6.44 -5.53 -0.81
C LYS A 26 -5.85 -4.22 -1.29
N MET A 27 -4.62 -4.24 -1.79
CA MET A 27 -4.05 -3.01 -2.36
C MET A 27 -4.80 -2.58 -3.63
N ALA A 28 -5.33 -3.54 -4.40
CA ALA A 28 -6.15 -3.27 -5.58
C ALA A 28 -7.43 -2.47 -5.27
N ASP A 29 -7.91 -2.44 -4.02
CA ASP A 29 -9.14 -1.74 -3.63
C ASP A 29 -9.02 -0.21 -3.71
N ILE A 30 -7.80 0.33 -3.91
CA ILE A 30 -7.58 1.76 -4.16
C ILE A 30 -7.42 2.10 -5.65
N GLU A 31 -7.59 1.14 -6.56
CA GLU A 31 -7.62 1.43 -8.00
C GLU A 31 -8.68 2.50 -8.28
N ASP A 32 -8.29 3.54 -9.02
CA ASP A 32 -9.16 4.66 -9.40
C ASP A 32 -9.81 5.42 -8.24
N LYS A 33 -9.31 5.25 -6.99
CA LYS A 33 -9.71 6.11 -5.88
C LYS A 33 -9.37 7.57 -6.19
N GLU A 34 -10.38 8.43 -6.10
CA GLU A 34 -10.25 9.87 -6.28
C GLU A 34 -10.52 10.62 -4.97
N PHE A 35 -9.73 11.66 -4.71
CA PHE A 35 -9.91 12.59 -3.59
C PHE A 35 -9.25 13.93 -3.89
N SER A 36 -9.60 14.98 -3.14
CA SER A 36 -9.03 16.32 -3.31
C SER A 36 -8.16 16.72 -2.13
N VAL A 37 -7.06 17.41 -2.41
CA VAL A 37 -6.18 18.01 -1.40
C VAL A 37 -6.12 19.51 -1.59
N ASN A 38 -6.33 20.26 -0.51
CA ASN A 38 -6.12 21.70 -0.47
C ASN A 38 -4.80 22.02 0.24
N LEU A 39 -3.78 22.43 -0.50
CA LEU A 39 -2.44 22.68 0.05
C LEU A 39 -2.38 23.87 1.03
N ASN A 40 -3.37 24.77 1.03
CA ASN A 40 -3.42 25.89 1.97
C ASN A 40 -3.90 25.43 3.35
N THR A 41 -4.93 24.58 3.39
CA THR A 41 -5.60 24.16 4.62
C THR A 41 -5.04 22.85 5.16
N GLU A 42 -4.68 21.92 4.28
CA GLU A 42 -4.02 20.69 4.70
C GLU A 42 -2.63 21.06 5.22
N LYS A 43 -2.34 20.75 6.47
CA LYS A 43 -1.05 20.99 7.12
C LYS A 43 -0.31 19.69 7.38
N LYS A 44 -1.03 18.57 7.45
CA LYS A 44 -0.45 17.25 7.65
C LYS A 44 0.05 16.73 6.32
N SER A 45 1.10 15.93 6.41
CA SER A 45 1.67 15.25 5.25
C SER A 45 1.26 13.78 5.16
N ILE A 46 0.47 13.31 6.14
CA ILE A 46 -0.15 11.98 6.15
C ILE A 46 -1.65 12.24 6.18
N ILE A 47 -2.32 11.94 5.07
CA ILE A 47 -3.75 12.19 4.86
C ILE A 47 -4.45 10.84 4.88
N LYS A 48 -5.43 10.66 5.75
CA LYS A 48 -6.25 9.45 5.74
C LYS A 48 -7.24 9.53 4.58
N ILE A 49 -7.19 8.58 3.64
CA ILE A 49 -8.03 8.53 2.43
C ILE A 49 -9.08 7.42 2.47
N PHE A 50 -8.95 6.50 3.43
CA PHE A 50 -9.93 5.45 3.72
C PHE A 50 -9.85 5.07 5.20
N GLU A 51 -11.01 4.78 5.78
CA GLU A 51 -11.15 4.31 7.15
C GLU A 51 -12.32 3.33 7.25
N ASN A 52 -12.09 2.19 7.88
CA ASN A 52 -13.16 1.34 8.38
C ASN A 52 -12.78 0.75 9.76
N LYS A 53 -13.59 -0.20 10.25
CA LYS A 53 -13.35 -0.84 11.56
C LYS A 53 -12.01 -1.59 11.64
N HIS A 54 -11.50 -2.10 10.53
CA HIS A 54 -10.35 -3.01 10.47
C HIS A 54 -9.10 -2.36 9.88
N TYR A 55 -9.24 -1.34 9.04
CA TYR A 55 -8.16 -0.78 8.25
C TYR A 55 -8.22 0.75 8.18
N ASP A 56 -7.06 1.37 8.04
CA ASP A 56 -6.90 2.75 7.59
C ASP A 56 -5.98 2.76 6.37
N VAL A 57 -6.25 3.64 5.39
CA VAL A 57 -5.31 3.88 4.28
C VAL A 57 -4.85 5.33 4.33
N PHE A 58 -3.53 5.53 4.30
CA PHE A 58 -2.92 6.85 4.35
C PHE A 58 -2.18 7.18 3.06
N TYR A 59 -2.44 8.36 2.55
CA TYR A 59 -1.71 9.01 1.47
C TYR A 59 -0.59 9.88 2.06
N ILE A 60 0.64 9.66 1.61
CA ILE A 60 1.78 10.50 2.00
C ILE A 60 1.94 11.65 1.02
N LEU A 61 1.56 12.85 1.47
CA LEU A 61 1.65 14.08 0.70
C LEU A 61 3.11 14.56 0.60
N ASP A 62 3.66 14.49 -0.60
CA ASP A 62 4.87 15.22 -0.98
C ASP A 62 4.49 16.48 -1.76
N ARG A 63 4.56 17.62 -1.09
CA ARG A 63 4.19 18.92 -1.67
C ARG A 63 5.02 19.31 -2.89
N LYS A 64 6.24 18.78 -3.03
CA LYS A 64 7.10 19.07 -4.19
C LYS A 64 6.48 18.54 -5.49
N LYS A 65 5.69 17.46 -5.42
CA LYS A 65 5.00 16.86 -6.56
C LYS A 65 3.85 17.73 -7.10
N PHE A 66 3.52 18.82 -6.40
CA PHE A 66 2.47 19.76 -6.79
C PHE A 66 3.02 21.03 -7.44
N ASP A 67 4.34 21.11 -7.60
CA ASP A 67 5.04 22.16 -8.33
C ASP A 67 5.19 21.76 -9.80
N PHE A 68 4.12 21.91 -10.56
CA PHE A 68 4.03 21.61 -11.99
C PHE A 68 3.17 22.64 -12.73
N ASP A 69 3.25 22.69 -14.06
CA ASP A 69 2.37 23.54 -14.86
C ASP A 69 0.91 23.13 -14.66
N LYS A 70 0.15 24.00 -13.97
CA LYS A 70 -1.24 23.75 -13.58
C LYS A 70 -2.19 23.53 -14.76
N LYS A 71 -1.77 23.83 -15.99
CA LYS A 71 -2.53 23.54 -17.21
C LYS A 71 -2.43 22.07 -17.64
N VAL A 72 -1.54 21.29 -17.04
CA VAL A 72 -1.25 19.91 -17.41
C VAL A 72 -1.51 18.99 -16.23
N ARG A 73 -1.97 17.77 -16.51
CA ARG A 73 -2.08 16.69 -15.52
C ARG A 73 -0.67 16.17 -15.19
N ASN A 74 -0.27 16.20 -13.91
CA ASN A 74 0.96 15.57 -13.47
C ASN A 74 0.72 14.08 -13.21
N VAL A 75 1.68 13.23 -13.59
CA VAL A 75 1.66 11.79 -13.36
C VAL A 75 2.98 11.40 -12.69
N ASP A 76 2.90 10.86 -11.49
CA ASP A 76 4.08 10.57 -10.66
C ASP A 76 3.78 9.37 -9.75
N LEU A 77 4.77 8.93 -8.99
CA LEU A 77 4.68 7.91 -7.96
C LEU A 77 4.30 8.53 -6.61
N VAL A 78 3.65 7.76 -5.75
CA VAL A 78 3.27 8.19 -4.40
C VAL A 78 3.32 7.04 -3.42
N ASN A 79 3.67 7.36 -2.19
CA ASN A 79 3.70 6.40 -1.09
C ASN A 79 2.31 6.32 -0.44
N ILE A 80 1.77 5.10 -0.34
CA ILE A 80 0.51 4.77 0.32
C ILE A 80 0.79 3.76 1.43
N ILE A 81 0.15 3.97 2.58
CA ILE A 81 0.21 3.03 3.71
C ILE A 81 -1.15 2.33 3.84
N PHE A 82 -1.15 1.00 3.77
CA PHE A 82 -2.31 0.17 4.14
C PHE A 82 -2.12 -0.33 5.57
N PHE A 83 -2.83 0.24 6.52
CA PHE A 83 -2.67 -0.05 7.94
C PHE A 83 -3.74 -1.01 8.45
N SER A 84 -3.31 -2.14 9.01
CA SER A 84 -4.19 -3.10 9.69
C SER A 84 -4.28 -2.77 11.17
N LYS A 85 -5.50 -2.48 11.64
CA LYS A 85 -5.78 -2.26 13.08
C LYS A 85 -5.64 -3.54 13.89
N LYS A 86 -5.76 -4.72 13.24
CA LYS A 86 -5.61 -6.04 13.88
C LYS A 86 -4.15 -6.31 14.27
N TYR A 87 -3.22 -6.07 13.34
CA TYR A 87 -1.79 -6.31 13.58
C TYR A 87 -1.05 -5.08 14.13
N ASN A 88 -1.69 -3.90 14.09
CA ASN A 88 -1.07 -2.63 14.45
C ASN A 88 0.20 -2.36 13.64
N LYS A 89 0.14 -2.73 12.35
CA LYS A 89 1.21 -2.62 11.36
C LYS A 89 0.64 -2.13 10.05
N GLY A 90 1.46 -1.47 9.23
CA GLY A 90 1.08 -1.03 7.90
C GLY A 90 2.01 -1.54 6.81
N ILE A 91 1.49 -1.68 5.59
CA ILE A 91 2.33 -1.90 4.40
C ILE A 91 2.45 -0.59 3.65
N LEU A 92 3.67 -0.07 3.59
CA LEU A 92 4.06 1.06 2.77
C LEU A 92 4.44 0.56 1.38
N ALA A 93 3.67 0.98 0.39
CA ALA A 93 3.88 0.65 -1.01
C ALA A 93 3.85 1.93 -1.85
N LEU A 94 4.60 1.90 -2.94
CA LEU A 94 4.56 2.95 -3.93
C LEU A 94 3.38 2.67 -4.88
N PHE A 95 2.76 3.69 -5.46
CA PHE A 95 1.76 3.56 -6.53
C PHE A 95 1.87 4.72 -7.50
N LYS A 96 1.30 4.58 -8.68
CA LYS A 96 1.14 5.69 -9.61
C LYS A 96 -0.04 6.55 -9.15
N GLN A 97 0.11 7.86 -9.28
CA GLN A 97 -0.97 8.82 -9.09
C GLN A 97 -1.03 9.76 -10.28
N SER A 98 -2.18 10.38 -10.44
CA SER A 98 -2.29 11.59 -11.24
C SER A 98 -2.85 12.74 -10.44
N ILE A 99 -2.32 13.93 -10.67
CA ILE A 99 -2.67 15.16 -9.97
C ILE A 99 -3.15 16.17 -11.00
N GLU A 100 -4.34 16.72 -10.78
CA GLU A 100 -4.94 17.75 -11.61
C GLU A 100 -5.26 19.00 -10.79
N ASN A 101 -4.92 20.19 -11.29
CA ASN A 101 -5.26 21.42 -10.59
C ASN A 101 -6.72 21.79 -10.84
N LYS A 102 -7.55 21.71 -9.80
CA LYS A 102 -8.98 22.06 -9.90
C LYS A 102 -9.20 23.57 -9.80
N LYS A 103 -8.59 24.19 -8.78
CA LYS A 103 -8.64 25.64 -8.51
C LYS A 103 -7.47 26.04 -7.61
N LYS A 104 -7.34 27.32 -7.27
CA LYS A 104 -6.23 27.84 -6.45
C LYS A 104 -5.98 26.97 -5.21
N SER A 105 -4.80 26.34 -5.18
CA SER A 105 -4.34 25.44 -4.11
C SER A 105 -5.14 24.15 -3.88
N ILE A 106 -6.11 23.81 -4.73
CA ILE A 106 -6.92 22.58 -4.63
C ILE A 106 -6.61 21.69 -5.83
N TYR A 107 -6.29 20.43 -5.52
CA TYR A 107 -5.83 19.46 -6.48
C TYR A 107 -6.63 18.17 -6.34
N ASP A 108 -7.12 17.65 -7.45
CA ASP A 108 -7.76 16.35 -7.52
C ASP A 108 -6.68 15.30 -7.78
N ILE A 109 -6.70 14.23 -7.00
CA ILE A 109 -5.73 13.14 -7.03
C ILE A 109 -6.48 11.86 -7.35
N ARG A 110 -5.95 11.09 -8.29
CA ARG A 110 -6.43 9.75 -8.65
C ARG A 110 -5.30 8.74 -8.51
N LEU A 111 -5.55 7.64 -7.81
CA LEU A 111 -4.59 6.56 -7.60
C LEU A 111 -4.74 5.48 -8.67
N HIS A 112 -3.60 4.92 -9.07
CA HIS A 112 -3.48 3.86 -10.08
C HIS A 112 -2.55 2.78 -9.53
N THR A 113 -3.10 1.60 -9.29
CA THR A 113 -2.36 0.41 -8.86
C THR A 113 -1.93 -0.45 -10.04
N GLY A 114 -2.63 -0.33 -11.18
CA GLY A 114 -2.38 -1.20 -12.33
C GLY A 114 -2.86 -2.63 -12.08
N SER A 115 -3.85 -2.80 -11.20
CA SER A 115 -4.45 -4.11 -10.86
C SER A 115 -5.07 -4.82 -12.08
N ALA A 116 -5.41 -4.08 -13.14
CA ALA A 116 -5.84 -4.63 -14.42
C ALA A 116 -4.70 -5.29 -15.24
N GLY A 117 -3.43 -5.03 -14.88
CA GLY A 117 -2.26 -5.62 -15.50
C GLY A 117 -1.79 -6.90 -14.82
N ASN A 118 -1.21 -7.83 -15.59
CA ASN A 118 -0.64 -9.07 -15.07
C ASN A 118 0.66 -8.85 -14.26
N TYR A 119 1.31 -7.70 -14.46
CA TYR A 119 2.62 -7.39 -13.89
C TYR A 119 2.60 -6.09 -13.08
N MET A 120 3.09 -6.17 -11.83
CA MET A 120 3.23 -5.01 -10.95
C MET A 120 4.58 -4.31 -11.17
N PHE A 121 4.57 -2.98 -11.19
CA PHE A 121 5.77 -2.15 -11.40
C PHE A 121 6.62 -1.95 -10.11
N ILE A 122 6.22 -2.52 -8.98
CA ILE A 122 6.70 -2.09 -7.65
C ILE A 122 7.12 -3.32 -6.85
N PRO A 123 8.40 -3.75 -6.99
CA PRO A 123 8.88 -4.97 -6.34
C PRO A 123 9.12 -4.75 -4.85
N SER A 124 9.50 -3.54 -4.41
CA SER A 124 9.89 -3.28 -3.02
C SER A 124 8.78 -2.59 -2.25
N MET A 125 8.59 -2.99 -0.99
CA MET A 125 7.62 -2.48 -0.03
C MET A 125 8.26 -2.50 1.37
N ILE A 126 7.63 -1.81 2.33
CA ILE A 126 8.11 -1.76 3.72
C ILE A 126 6.94 -2.04 4.65
N ILE A 127 7.15 -2.91 5.64
CA ILE A 127 6.20 -3.11 6.74
C ILE A 127 6.58 -2.15 7.87
N LEU A 128 5.59 -1.37 8.28
CA LEU A 128 5.66 -0.33 9.29
C LEU A 128 5.05 -0.81 10.60
N ASP A 129 5.61 -0.36 11.72
CA ASP A 129 4.95 -0.45 13.03
C ASP A 129 3.84 0.62 13.19
N LYS A 130 3.21 0.63 14.37
CA LYS A 130 2.16 1.59 14.75
C LYS A 130 2.60 3.06 14.75
N ASP A 131 3.90 3.30 14.90
CA ASP A 131 4.54 4.61 14.99
C ASP A 131 5.17 5.00 13.63
N PHE A 132 4.91 4.21 12.58
CA PHE A 132 5.45 4.34 11.22
C PHE A 132 6.97 4.19 11.11
N ASN A 133 7.60 3.44 12.02
CA ASN A 133 8.99 3.00 11.88
C ASN A 133 9.08 1.76 10.99
N TYR A 134 10.23 1.58 10.35
CA TYR A 134 10.45 0.51 9.38
C TYR A 134 10.88 -0.74 10.13
N GLU A 135 10.03 -1.77 10.10
CA GLU A 135 10.25 -3.00 10.87
C GLU A 135 10.71 -4.14 9.97
N TYR A 136 10.07 -4.30 8.80
CA TYR A 136 10.47 -5.30 7.81
C TYR A 136 10.55 -4.70 6.41
N LEU A 137 11.47 -5.23 5.62
CA LEU A 137 11.58 -5.00 4.19
C LEU A 137 10.79 -6.11 3.48
N LEU A 138 10.03 -5.77 2.45
CA LEU A 138 9.25 -6.73 1.67
C LEU A 138 9.60 -6.60 0.19
N LYS A 139 9.87 -7.74 -0.46
CA LYS A 139 10.14 -7.81 -1.89
C LYS A 139 9.24 -8.81 -2.59
N TYR A 140 8.46 -8.32 -3.53
CA TYR A 140 7.68 -9.09 -4.47
C TYR A 140 8.53 -9.53 -5.67
N TYR A 141 8.38 -10.79 -6.09
CA TYR A 141 9.11 -11.35 -7.22
C TYR A 141 8.24 -12.34 -8.01
N TYR A 142 8.63 -12.56 -9.27
CA TYR A 142 8.07 -13.60 -10.15
C TYR A 142 9.09 -14.74 -10.30
N MET A 143 8.63 -15.98 -10.22
CA MET A 143 9.44 -17.18 -10.46
C MET A 143 8.81 -18.03 -11.57
N PRO A 144 9.58 -18.51 -12.56
CA PRO A 144 9.06 -19.51 -13.48
C PRO A 144 8.81 -20.83 -12.75
N LEU A 145 7.71 -21.53 -13.06
CA LEU A 145 7.47 -22.86 -12.51
C LEU A 145 8.54 -23.85 -13.00
N PRO A 146 9.10 -24.72 -12.14
CA PRO A 146 9.96 -25.82 -12.59
C PRO A 146 9.13 -26.99 -13.14
N PRO A 147 9.46 -27.56 -14.31
CA PRO A 147 10.49 -27.13 -15.26
C PRO A 147 10.08 -25.83 -15.99
N PRO A 148 11.01 -24.89 -16.24
CA PRO A 148 10.69 -23.57 -16.79
C PRO A 148 10.00 -23.69 -18.14
N LYS A 149 8.68 -23.52 -18.15
CA LYS A 149 7.87 -23.30 -19.36
C LYS A 149 7.70 -21.79 -19.52
N SER A 150 7.83 -21.30 -20.75
CA SER A 150 8.02 -19.88 -21.10
C SER A 150 6.97 -18.91 -20.56
N ASP A 151 5.80 -19.38 -20.13
CA ASP A 151 4.63 -18.53 -19.89
C ASP A 151 3.89 -18.81 -18.57
N ILE A 152 4.44 -19.64 -17.68
CA ILE A 152 3.82 -19.93 -16.37
C ILE A 152 4.75 -19.48 -15.25
N TYR A 153 4.43 -18.34 -14.66
CA TYR A 153 5.12 -17.77 -13.52
C TYR A 153 4.26 -17.95 -12.26
N THR A 154 4.89 -18.41 -11.17
CA THR A 154 4.41 -18.16 -9.82
C THR A 154 4.95 -16.82 -9.35
N SER A 155 4.37 -16.35 -8.26
CA SER A 155 4.70 -15.10 -7.63
C SER A 155 4.93 -15.37 -6.16
N GLY A 156 5.82 -14.60 -5.55
CA GLY A 156 6.15 -14.76 -4.15
C GLY A 156 6.60 -13.46 -3.51
N ILE A 157 6.65 -13.49 -2.19
CA ILE A 157 7.16 -12.37 -1.39
C ILE A 157 8.28 -12.85 -0.48
N LYS A 158 9.34 -12.05 -0.40
CA LYS A 158 10.36 -12.17 0.64
C LYS A 158 10.12 -11.10 1.69
N ILE A 159 10.16 -11.47 2.96
CA ILE A 159 10.08 -10.52 4.07
C ILE A 159 11.38 -10.67 4.87
N GLN A 160 12.07 -9.55 5.08
CA GLN A 160 13.36 -9.48 5.77
C GLN A 160 13.24 -8.51 6.96
N ASP A 161 13.66 -8.93 8.14
CA ASP A 161 13.79 -8.04 9.30
C ASP A 161 14.77 -6.89 8.98
N ASN A 162 14.36 -5.65 9.25
CA ASN A 162 15.14 -4.46 8.92
C ASN A 162 16.34 -4.27 9.86
N ASP A 163 16.22 -4.66 11.13
CA ASP A 163 17.28 -4.58 12.14
C ASP A 163 18.24 -5.77 12.03
N ASN A 164 17.72 -6.97 11.71
CA ASN A 164 18.49 -8.16 11.41
C ASN A 164 18.21 -8.68 9.99
N ARG A 165 18.94 -8.13 9.01
CA ARG A 165 18.81 -8.49 7.59
C ARG A 165 19.06 -9.96 7.26
N CYS A 166 19.53 -10.79 8.18
CA CYS A 166 19.63 -12.23 7.97
C CYS A 166 18.31 -12.99 8.12
N ASN A 167 17.33 -12.43 8.81
CA ASN A 167 16.08 -13.12 9.10
C ASN A 167 15.11 -12.88 7.94
N ILE A 168 15.11 -13.82 7.00
CA ILE A 168 14.32 -13.77 5.76
C ILE A 168 13.35 -14.95 5.75
N ILE A 169 12.10 -14.67 5.40
CA ILE A 169 11.13 -15.69 5.02
C ILE A 169 10.71 -15.49 3.56
N GLU A 170 10.36 -16.59 2.91
CA GLU A 170 9.88 -16.62 1.53
C GLU A 170 8.51 -17.30 1.51
N ILE A 171 7.54 -16.66 0.85
CA ILE A 171 6.14 -17.08 0.85
C ILE A 171 5.64 -17.08 -0.59
N ASP A 172 5.13 -18.23 -1.03
CA ASP A 172 4.45 -18.34 -2.32
C ASP A 172 3.07 -17.69 -2.24
N ILE A 173 2.73 -16.90 -3.26
CA ILE A 173 1.40 -16.30 -3.40
C ILE A 173 0.74 -16.75 -4.70
N LYS A 174 -0.58 -16.92 -4.67
CA LYS A 174 -1.33 -17.56 -5.78
C LYS A 174 -1.52 -16.65 -6.99
N GLY A 175 -1.23 -15.36 -6.85
CA GLY A 175 -1.31 -14.39 -7.95
C GLY A 175 -0.61 -13.07 -7.59
N ASN A 176 -1.12 -11.97 -8.12
CA ASN A 176 -0.53 -10.66 -7.88
C ASN A 176 -0.71 -10.23 -6.41
N ILE A 177 0.37 -9.76 -5.78
CA ILE A 177 0.35 -9.26 -4.40
C ILE A 177 -0.70 -8.16 -4.17
N LEU A 178 -1.05 -7.39 -5.21
CA LEU A 178 -2.11 -6.38 -5.10
C LEU A 178 -3.47 -6.95 -4.71
N ASN A 179 -3.70 -8.23 -5.03
CA ASN A 179 -4.95 -8.94 -4.78
C ASN A 179 -4.91 -9.80 -3.50
N GLU A 180 -3.74 -9.89 -2.88
CA GLU A 180 -3.58 -10.55 -1.58
C GLU A 180 -4.16 -9.66 -0.48
N ASN A 181 -4.75 -10.30 0.53
CA ASN A 181 -5.27 -9.60 1.68
C ASN A 181 -4.10 -9.05 2.51
N ILE A 182 -4.17 -7.77 2.89
CA ILE A 182 -3.16 -7.10 3.73
C ILE A 182 -2.90 -7.88 5.01
N ASP A 183 -3.96 -8.39 5.65
CA ASP A 183 -3.85 -9.16 6.89
C ASP A 183 -3.10 -10.50 6.70
N ASP A 184 -3.19 -11.12 5.52
CA ASP A 184 -2.52 -12.38 5.23
C ASP A 184 -1.02 -12.13 5.02
N ILE A 185 -0.66 -11.05 4.29
CA ILE A 185 0.74 -10.61 4.15
C ILE A 185 1.35 -10.32 5.52
N LEU A 186 0.66 -9.53 6.35
CA LEU A 186 1.16 -9.12 7.67
C LEU A 186 1.25 -10.30 8.65
N SER A 187 0.37 -11.29 8.57
CA SER A 187 0.41 -12.47 9.45
C SER A 187 1.74 -13.23 9.37
N ASN A 188 2.39 -13.21 8.20
CA ASN A 188 3.67 -13.88 8.00
C ASN A 188 4.81 -13.22 8.77
N THR A 189 4.69 -11.96 9.19
CA THR A 189 5.73 -11.33 10.03
C THR A 189 5.89 -12.04 11.37
N LEU A 190 4.87 -12.73 11.85
CA LEU A 190 4.91 -13.49 13.11
C LEU A 190 5.78 -14.75 13.05
N THR A 191 6.14 -15.21 11.85
CA THR A 191 6.97 -16.42 11.67
C THR A 191 8.45 -16.10 11.54
N ILE A 192 8.81 -14.82 11.44
CA ILE A 192 10.20 -14.37 11.36
C ILE A 192 10.85 -14.56 12.73
N SER A 193 11.96 -15.31 12.77
CA SER A 193 12.71 -15.48 14.02
C SER A 193 13.28 -14.14 14.48
N ASN A 194 13.24 -13.90 15.79
CA ASN A 194 13.92 -12.77 16.43
C ASN A 194 15.38 -13.07 16.77
N ASP A 195 15.90 -14.24 16.40
CA ASP A 195 17.26 -14.65 16.71
C ASP A 195 18.25 -13.74 16.01
N LYS A 196 19.17 -13.15 16.78
CA LYS A 196 20.24 -12.32 16.25
C LYS A 196 21.31 -13.22 15.66
N THR A 197 21.45 -13.17 14.35
CA THR A 197 22.47 -13.88 13.60
C THR A 197 23.62 -12.93 13.30
N THR A 198 24.85 -13.32 13.66
CA THR A 198 26.07 -12.49 13.52
C THR A 198 26.69 -12.54 12.11
N LYS A 199 25.97 -13.05 11.12
CA LYS A 199 26.48 -13.24 9.76
C LYS A 199 26.21 -12.04 8.87
N SER A 200 27.08 -11.81 7.90
CA SER A 200 26.78 -10.92 6.77
C SER A 200 25.76 -11.63 5.88
N CYS A 201 24.62 -10.99 5.61
CA CYS A 201 23.54 -11.52 4.79
C CYS A 201 23.14 -10.53 3.70
N ASP A 202 22.70 -11.04 2.56
CA ASP A 202 22.34 -10.21 1.42
C ASP A 202 20.99 -9.49 1.66
N PRO A 203 20.91 -8.18 1.43
CA PRO A 203 19.66 -7.45 1.57
C PRO A 203 18.71 -7.84 0.43
N ILE A 204 17.43 -8.05 0.74
CA ILE A 204 16.44 -8.29 -0.32
C ILE A 204 16.10 -6.98 -1.04
N VAL A 205 16.02 -5.86 -0.30
CA VAL A 205 15.86 -4.50 -0.82
C VAL A 205 17.17 -3.75 -0.64
N TYR A 206 17.75 -3.26 -1.74
CA TYR A 206 19.02 -2.55 -1.69
C TYR A 206 18.85 -1.12 -1.17
N ASP A 207 19.92 -0.56 -0.60
CA ASP A 207 19.90 0.81 -0.08
C ASP A 207 19.56 1.86 -1.15
N ILE A 208 19.85 1.58 -2.43
CA ILE A 208 19.46 2.47 -3.54
C ILE A 208 17.94 2.51 -3.71
N ASP A 209 17.27 1.35 -3.67
CA ASP A 209 15.82 1.24 -3.75
C ASP A 209 15.16 1.95 -2.56
N LEU A 210 15.73 1.79 -1.36
CA LEU A 210 15.26 2.47 -0.16
C LEU A 210 15.40 3.99 -0.27
N LYS A 211 16.50 4.48 -0.84
CA LYS A 211 16.77 5.93 -0.94
C LYS A 211 15.93 6.63 -2.00
N ASP A 212 15.67 5.95 -3.11
CA ASP A 212 15.01 6.55 -4.26
C ASP A 212 13.49 6.54 -4.15
N PHE A 213 12.91 5.51 -3.53
CA PHE A 213 11.46 5.32 -3.50
C PHE A 213 10.81 5.61 -2.15
N PHE A 214 11.53 5.36 -1.05
CA PHE A 214 10.98 5.45 0.29
C PHE A 214 11.57 6.62 1.08
N PRO A 215 10.77 7.31 1.91
CA PRO A 215 11.33 8.26 2.85
C PRO A 215 12.28 7.54 3.82
N LYS A 216 13.24 8.26 4.41
CA LYS A 216 14.04 7.78 5.54
C LYS A 216 13.20 7.64 6.80
N LYS A 217 12.24 8.55 6.99
CA LYS A 217 11.31 8.57 8.12
C LYS A 217 10.00 9.19 7.70
N ILE A 218 8.90 8.65 8.21
CA ILE A 218 7.57 9.23 8.10
C ILE A 218 7.23 9.76 9.49
N ASN A 219 6.96 11.06 9.61
CA ASN A 219 6.53 11.65 10.88
C ASN A 219 5.32 12.57 10.67
N LYS A 220 4.80 13.13 11.76
CA LYS A 220 3.64 14.05 11.74
C LYS A 220 3.80 15.25 10.78
N ASN A 221 5.03 15.65 10.47
CA ASN A 221 5.35 16.74 9.54
C ASN A 221 5.58 16.25 8.11
N GLY A 222 5.72 14.94 7.89
CA GLY A 222 5.77 14.31 6.58
C GLY A 222 6.94 13.38 6.31
N PRO A 223 7.07 12.97 5.03
CA PRO A 223 8.19 12.15 4.60
C PRO A 223 9.47 12.98 4.64
N VAL A 224 10.48 12.45 5.33
CA VAL A 224 11.85 12.98 5.31
C VAL A 224 12.66 12.06 4.43
N TYR A 225 13.12 12.55 3.28
CA TYR A 225 13.94 11.78 2.34
C TYR A 225 15.43 11.86 2.66
N TYR A 226 16.18 10.92 2.08
CA TYR A 226 17.63 10.94 2.13
C TYR A 226 18.19 12.17 1.42
N LYS A 227 19.32 12.70 1.90
CA LYS A 227 20.05 13.73 1.17
C LYS A 227 20.65 13.06 -0.08
N LYS A 228 20.39 13.66 -1.24
CA LYS A 228 21.09 13.32 -2.48
C LYS A 228 22.54 13.78 -2.41
#